data_AF-A0A959LLN0-F1
#
_entry.id   AF-A0A959LLN0-F1
#
_cell.length_a   1.000
_cell.length_b   1.000
_cell.length_c   1.000
_cell.angle_alpha   90.00
_cell.angle_beta   90.00
_cell.angle_gamma   90.00
#
_symmetry.space_group_name_H-M   'P 1'
#
loop_
_entity.id
_entity.type
_entity.pdbx_description
1 polymer ?
#
loop_
_entity_poly.entity_id
_entity_poly.type
_entity_poly.pdbx_seq_one_letter_code
_entity_poly.pdbx_strand_id
1 'polypeptide(L)' 'NEKLNEIAWMQSHVVRAPLASLMGLIHLLKDEEHSAEEKEEILDKMLISANELDLVIREITNSADTTEYSIDS' A
#
# COMPACT_ATOMS: atom_id res chain seq x y z
N ASN A 1 23.79 5.43 -6.98
CA ASN A 1 22.64 5.93 -6.18
C ASN A 1 21.28 5.51 -6.75
N GLU A 2 21.23 4.75 -7.85
CA GLU A 2 19.97 4.38 -8.53
C GLU A 2 19.03 3.55 -7.66
N LYS A 3 19.56 2.59 -6.87
CA LYS A 3 18.76 1.77 -5.95
C LYS A 3 18.08 2.60 -4.83
N LEU A 4 18.75 3.60 -4.29
CA LEU A 4 18.16 4.51 -3.30
C LEU A 4 17.09 5.40 -3.93
N ASN A 5 17.27 5.83 -5.18
CA ASN A 5 16.26 6.56 -5.92
C ASN A 5 15.02 5.70 -6.22
N GLU A 6 15.22 4.42 -6.55
CA GLU A 6 14.14 3.45 -6.76
C GLU A 6 13.33 3.21 -5.48
N ILE A 7 14.01 3.01 -4.34
CA ILE A 7 13.37 2.90 -3.03
C ILE A 7 12.57 4.18 -2.72
N ALA A 8 13.15 5.36 -2.92
CA ALA A 8 12.47 6.62 -2.69
C ALA A 8 11.22 6.81 -3.57
N TRP A 9 11.27 6.34 -4.83
CA TRP A 9 10.14 6.35 -5.75
C TRP A 9 9.03 5.38 -5.30
N MET A 10 9.38 4.16 -4.90
CA MET A 10 8.41 3.19 -4.35
C MET A 10 7.73 3.74 -3.09
N GLN A 11 8.52 4.29 -2.17
CA GLN A 11 8.05 4.77 -0.87
C GLN A 11 7.14 5.99 -0.96
N SER A 12 7.39 6.89 -1.92
CA SER A 12 6.60 8.12 -2.06
C SER A 12 5.47 7.99 -3.07
N HIS A 13 5.73 7.31 -4.19
CA HIS A 13 4.83 7.32 -5.35
C HIS A 13 3.96 6.06 -5.38
N VAL A 14 4.56 4.88 -5.20
CA VAL A 14 3.83 3.61 -5.28
C VAL A 14 2.96 3.40 -4.04
N VAL A 15 3.48 3.67 -2.83
CA VAL A 15 2.71 3.63 -1.57
C VAL A 15 1.49 4.56 -1.59
N ARG A 16 1.62 5.72 -2.24
CA ARG A 16 0.58 6.74 -2.22
C ARG A 16 -0.69 6.31 -2.96
N ALA A 17 -0.58 5.47 -3.98
CA ALA A 17 -1.74 5.01 -4.76
C ALA A 17 -2.75 4.19 -3.92
N PRO A 18 -2.37 3.06 -3.28
CA PRO A 18 -3.29 2.29 -2.46
C PRO A 18 -3.74 3.06 -1.21
N LEU A 19 -2.90 3.94 -0.65
CA LEU A 19 -3.29 4.81 0.47
C LEU A 19 -4.38 5.81 0.06
N ALA A 20 -4.25 6.47 -1.09
CA ALA A 20 -5.26 7.39 -1.60
C ALA A 20 -6.59 6.67 -1.90
N SER A 21 -6.52 5.44 -2.43
CA SER A 21 -7.69 4.57 -2.63
C SER A 21 -8.41 4.30 -1.31
N LEU A 22 -7.68 3.87 -0.27
CA LEU A 22 -8.23 3.66 1.08
C LEU A 22 -8.90 4.92 1.64
N MET A 23 -8.24 6.08 1.52
CA MET A 23 -8.81 7.35 2.00
C MET A 23 -10.12 7.69 1.28
N GLY A 24 -10.19 7.49 -0.04
CA GLY A 24 -11.40 7.71 -0.82
C GLY A 24 -12.54 6.77 -0.42
N LEU A 25 -12.25 5.48 -0.24
CA LEU A 25 -13.23 4.47 0.18
C LEU A 25 -13.75 4.73 1.61
N ILE A 26 -12.87 5.14 2.53
CA ILE A 26 -13.26 5.54 3.89
C ILE A 26 -14.18 6.75 3.85
N HIS A 27 -13.89 7.73 2.99
CA HIS A 27 -14.73 8.92 2.85
C HIS A 27 -16.10 8.55 2.27
N LEU A 28 -16.11 7.74 1.21
CA LEU A 28 -17.34 7.21 0.61
C LEU A 28 -18.20 6.50 1.68
N LEU A 29 -17.60 5.62 2.48
CA LEU A 29 -18.29 4.88 3.53
C LEU A 29 -18.90 5.79 4.62
N LYS A 30 -18.29 6.95 4.87
CA LYS A 30 -18.69 7.88 5.94
C LYS A 30 -19.73 8.91 5.50
N ASP A 31 -19.74 9.29 4.23
CA ASP A 31 -20.44 10.48 3.75
C ASP A 31 -21.84 10.17 3.18
N GLU A 32 -22.15 8.89 2.94
CA GLU A 32 -23.40 8.46 2.28
C GLU A 32 -24.13 7.36 3.08
N GLU A 33 -25.45 7.30 2.91
CA GLU A 33 -26.29 6.26 3.49
C GLU A 33 -26.25 5.02 2.58
N HIS A 34 -25.43 4.03 2.97
CA HIS A 34 -25.22 2.80 2.20
C HIS A 34 -26.10 1.66 2.70
N SER A 35 -26.62 0.86 1.77
CA SER A 35 -27.17 -0.46 2.04
C SER A 35 -26.10 -1.40 2.62
N ALA A 36 -26.54 -2.54 3.15
CA ALA A 36 -25.60 -3.55 3.68
C ALA A 36 -24.68 -4.10 2.58
N GLU A 37 -25.22 -4.32 1.38
CA GLU A 37 -24.49 -4.83 0.22
C GLU A 37 -23.43 -3.82 -0.26
N GLU A 38 -23.78 -2.54 -0.38
CA GLU A 38 -22.82 -1.48 -0.75
C GLU A 38 -21.70 -1.34 0.28
N LYS A 39 -22.01 -1.47 1.58
CA LYS A 39 -20.97 -1.47 2.63
C LYS A 39 -20.02 -2.65 2.49
N GLU A 40 -20.53 -3.83 2.21
CA GLU A 40 -19.72 -5.03 2.01
C GLU A 40 -18.80 -4.86 0.79
N GLU A 41 -19.31 -4.34 -0.33
CA GLU A 41 -18.47 -4.02 -1.49
C GLU A 41 -17.37 -2.99 -1.20
N ILE A 42 -17.69 -1.94 -0.43
CA ILE A 42 -16.71 -0.91 -0.06
C ILE A 42 -15.63 -1.54 0.83
N LEU A 43 -16.01 -2.39 1.79
CA LEU A 43 -15.08 -3.10 2.67
C LEU A 43 -14.18 -4.06 1.89
N ASP A 44 -14.72 -4.78 0.90
CA ASP A 44 -13.94 -5.65 0.02
C ASP A 44 -12.90 -4.85 -0.78
N LYS A 45 -13.31 -3.71 -1.34
CA LYS A 45 -12.39 -2.79 -2.05
C LYS A 45 -11.32 -2.24 -1.11
N MET A 46 -11.68 -1.92 0.13
CA MET A 46 -10.71 -1.48 1.15
C MET A 46 -9.71 -2.59 1.48
N LEU A 47 -10.16 -3.84 1.62
CA LEU A 47 -9.29 -4.99 1.87
C LEU A 47 -8.30 -5.19 0.72
N ILE A 48 -8.75 -5.07 -0.53
CA ILE A 48 -7.89 -5.15 -1.71
C ILE A 48 -6.81 -4.06 -1.64
N SER A 49 -7.19 -2.79 -1.46
CA SER A 49 -6.22 -1.69 -1.38
C SER A 49 -5.27 -1.81 -0.17
N ALA A 50 -5.72 -2.38 0.95
CA ALA A 50 -4.86 -2.65 2.10
C ALA A 50 -3.82 -3.74 1.78
N ASN A 51 -4.22 -4.80 1.06
CA ASN A 51 -3.30 -5.85 0.63
C ASN A 51 -2.27 -5.34 -0.40
N GLU A 52 -2.69 -4.48 -1.32
CA GLU A 52 -1.78 -3.80 -2.26
C GLU A 52 -0.75 -2.94 -1.51
N LEU A 53 -1.19 -2.19 -0.50
CA LEU A 53 -0.28 -1.41 0.34
C LEU A 53 0.72 -2.31 1.08
N ASP A 54 0.27 -3.41 1.68
CA ASP A 54 1.15 -4.38 2.35
C ASP A 54 2.19 -4.97 1.38
N LEU A 55 1.78 -5.31 0.16
CA LEU A 55 2.69 -5.81 -0.87
C LEU A 55 3.79 -4.79 -1.20
N VAL A 56 3.42 -3.53 -1.43
CA VAL A 56 4.39 -2.46 -1.71
C VAL A 56 5.35 -2.24 -0.55
N ILE A 57 4.86 -2.31 0.69
CA ILE A 57 5.72 -2.22 1.89
C ILE A 57 6.72 -3.38 1.92
N ARG A 58 6.29 -4.62 1.65
CA ARG A 58 7.20 -5.77 1.59
C ARG A 58 8.24 -5.63 0.50
N GLU A 59 7.86 -5.12 -0.68
CA GLU A 59 8.79 -4.85 -1.79
C GLU A 59 9.85 -3.82 -1.41
N ILE A 60 9.46 -2.74 -0.72
CA ILE A 60 10.38 -1.73 -0.18
C ILE A 60 11.34 -2.37 0.82
N THR A 61 10.83 -3.14 1.80
CA THR A 61 11.64 -3.80 2.83
C THR A 61 12.64 -4.78 2.21
N ASN A 62 12.20 -5.65 1.30
CA ASN A 62 13.10 -6.59 0.60
C ASN A 62 14.18 -5.86 -0.21
N SER A 63 13.81 -4.74 -0.86
CA SER A 63 14.75 -3.93 -1.64
C SER A 63 15.80 -3.26 -0.75
N ALA A 64 15.41 -2.87 0.47
CA ALA A 64 16.31 -2.31 1.48
C ALA A 64 17.20 -3.38 2.14
N ASP A 65 16.64 -4.55 2.50
CA ASP A 65 17.33 -5.66 3.19
C ASP A 65 18.44 -6.30 2.36
N THR A 66 18.36 -6.24 1.03
CA THR A 66 19.45 -6.68 0.13
C THR A 66 20.72 -5.80 0.26
N THR A 67 20.81 -4.93 1.27
CA THR A 67 21.98 -4.11 1.62
C THR A 67 22.73 -4.67 2.85
N GLU A 68 22.21 -5.69 3.54
CA GLU A 68 22.84 -6.31 4.73
C GLU A 68 22.84 -7.86 4.67
N TYR A 69 23.54 -8.47 3.70
CA TYR A 69 24.15 -9.79 3.95
C TYR A 69 25.33 -10.06 3.00
N SER A 70 26.49 -9.59 3.43
CA SER A 70 27.80 -10.12 3.03
C SER A 70 28.73 -9.88 4.22
N ILE A 71 28.49 -10.61 5.31
CA ILE A 71 29.49 -10.81 6.36
C ILE A 71 29.59 -12.32 6.56
N ASP A 72 30.72 -12.85 6.08
CA ASP A 72 31.36 -14.14 6.32
C ASP A 72 30.52 -15.36 6.74
N SER A 73 30.57 -16.38 5.87
CA SER A 73 30.87 -17.77 6.27
C SER A 73 31.47 -18.54 5.10
#